data_AF-A0A512B9T2-F1
#
_entry.id   AF-A0A512B9T2-F1
#
_cell.length_a   1.000
_cell.length_b   1.000
_cell.length_c   1.000
_cell.angle_alpha   90.00
_cell.angle_beta   90.00
_cell.angle_gamma   90.00
#
_symmetry.space_group_name_H-M   'P 1'
#
loop_
_entity.id
_entity.type
_entity.pdbx_description
1 polymer ?
#
loop_
_entity_poly.entity_id
_entity_poly.type
_entity_poly.pdbx_seq_one_letter_code
_entity_poly.pdbx_strand_id
1 'polypeptide(L)' 'MDIDNFKTLTLEQKLSEIKYNGQILGPYERNSENGGAKVPGDIYELYDFFVYLSEDESIVVPSRRNPLPI' A
#
# COMPACT_ATOMS: atom_id res chain seq x y z
N MET A 1 3.11 7.80 12.13
CA MET A 1 3.81 8.55 11.06
C MET A 1 2.76 9.08 10.11
N ASP A 2 2.95 10.25 9.48
CA ASP A 2 2.01 10.72 8.44
C ASP A 2 2.41 10.21 7.03
N ILE A 3 1.47 10.31 6.09
CA ILE A 3 1.65 9.85 4.71
C ILE A 3 2.81 10.55 3.98
N ASP A 4 3.13 11.80 4.32
CA ASP A 4 4.13 12.58 3.60
C ASP A 4 5.54 12.19 4.04
N ASN A 5 5.73 11.90 5.34
CA ASN A 5 6.92 11.27 5.87
C ASN A 5 7.10 9.85 5.31
N PHE A 6 6.04 9.04 5.27
CA PHE A 6 6.09 7.68 4.72
C PHE A 6 6.58 7.64 3.27
N LYS A 7 6.19 8.61 2.43
CA LYS A 7 6.64 8.68 1.03
C LYS A 7 8.16 8.83 0.88
N THR A 8 8.82 9.48 1.84
CA THR A 8 10.28 9.72 1.83
C THR A 8 11.11 8.49 2.21
N LEU A 9 10.48 7.46 2.78
CA LEU A 9 11.16 6.23 3.18
C LEU A 9 11.65 5.42 1.98
N THR A 10 12.72 4.66 2.20
CA THR A 10 13.14 3.61 1.26
C THR A 10 12.09 2.49 1.18
N LEU A 11 12.17 1.65 0.15
CA LEU A 11 11.28 0.49 0.04
C LEU A 11 11.38 -0.42 1.28
N GLU A 12 12.59 -0.77 1.70
CA GLU A 12 12.81 -1.60 2.89
C GLU A 12 12.19 -1.00 4.16
N GLN A 13 12.33 0.32 4.34
CA GLN A 13 11.71 1.03 5.45
C GLN A 13 10.19 1.00 5.37
N LYS A 14 9.61 1.18 4.18
CA LYS A 14 8.16 1.08 3.96
C LYS A 14 7.65 -0.32 4.29
N LEU A 15 8.34 -1.36 3.83
CA LEU A 15 7.98 -2.75 4.13
C LEU A 15 8.07 -3.04 5.63
N SER A 16 9.09 -2.53 6.31
CA SER A 16 9.21 -2.63 7.77
C SER A 16 8.02 -1.95 8.47
N GLU A 17 7.67 -0.73 8.06
CA GLU A 17 6.52 0.01 8.62
C GLU A 17 5.21 -0.76 8.43
N ILE A 18 4.92 -1.25 7.22
CA ILE A 18 3.71 -2.03 6.94
C ILE A 18 3.68 -3.31 7.78
N LYS A 19 4.82 -4.01 7.91
CA LYS A 19 4.92 -5.27 8.64
C LYS A 19 4.69 -5.12 10.14
N TYR A 20 5.20 -4.07 10.77
CA TYR A 20 5.12 -3.89 12.23
C TYR A 20 3.94 -3.04 12.68
N ASN A 21 3.50 -2.10 11.84
CA ASN A 21 2.48 -1.10 12.20
C ASN A 21 1.21 -1.20 11.34
N GLY A 22 1.23 -1.96 10.24
CA GLY A 22 0.10 -2.08 9.32
C GLY A 22 -0.91 -3.14 9.75
N GLN A 23 -2.19 -2.86 9.50
CA GLN A 23 -3.29 -3.81 9.65
C GLN A 23 -3.84 -4.16 8.26
N ILE A 24 -3.82 -5.44 7.90
CA ILE A 24 -4.40 -5.88 6.62
C ILE A 24 -5.93 -5.67 6.63
N LEU A 25 -6.43 -4.97 5.62
CA LEU A 25 -7.86 -4.76 5.39
C LEU A 25 -8.41 -5.78 4.40
N GLY A 26 -7.62 -6.16 3.39
CA GLY A 26 -7.99 -7.21 2.45
C GLY A 26 -7.31 -7.08 1.08
N PRO A 27 -7.59 -8.05 0.19
CA PRO A 27 -7.00 -8.12 -1.13
C PRO A 27 -7.49 -6.99 -2.04
N TYR A 28 -6.63 -6.54 -2.93
CA TYR A 28 -6.89 -5.49 -3.90
C TYR A 28 -6.11 -5.69 -5.19
N GLU A 29 -6.73 -5.30 -6.30
CA GLU A 29 -6.10 -5.33 -7.60
C GLU A 29 -5.92 -3.91 -8.14
N ARG A 30 -4.68 -3.49 -8.35
CA ARG A 30 -4.38 -2.18 -8.94
C ARG A 30 -4.23 -2.31 -10.46
N ASN A 31 -4.87 -1.41 -11.20
CA ASN A 31 -4.64 -1.32 -12.65
C ASN A 31 -3.18 -0.90 -12.92
N SER A 32 -2.48 -1.61 -13.80
CA SER A 32 -1.17 -1.21 -14.29
C SER A 32 -1.28 0.10 -15.09
N GLU A 33 -0.31 1.01 -14.95
CA GLU A 33 -0.32 2.34 -15.58
C GLU A 33 -0.44 2.30 -17.11
N ASN A 34 -0.07 1.19 -17.75
CA ASN A 34 -0.11 1.03 -19.21
C ASN A 34 -1.37 0.30 -19.74
N GLY A 35 -2.44 0.20 -18.93
CA GLY A 35 -3.63 -0.57 -19.33
C GLY A 35 -3.37 -2.08 -19.45
N GLY A 36 -2.27 -2.55 -18.83
CA GLY A 36 -1.90 -3.96 -18.76
C GLY A 36 -2.68 -4.74 -17.71
N ALA A 37 -2.23 -5.96 -17.43
CA ALA A 37 -2.81 -6.82 -16.39
C ALA A 37 -2.88 -6.11 -15.04
N LYS A 38 -3.94 -6.39 -14.28
CA LYS A 38 -4.07 -5.92 -12.91
C LYS A 38 -2.97 -6.55 -12.05
N VAL A 39 -2.39 -5.75 -11.17
CA VAL A 39 -1.37 -6.20 -10.22
C VAL A 39 -2.08 -6.57 -8.91
N PRO A 40 -2.03 -7.84 -8.49
CA PRO A 40 -2.62 -8.26 -7.22
C PRO A 40 -1.78 -7.73 -6.05
N GLY A 41 -2.42 -7.59 -4.90
CA GLY A 41 -1.81 -7.13 -3.67
C GLY A 41 -2.84 -6.99 -2.57
N ASP A 42 -2.44 -6.34 -1.48
CA ASP A 42 -3.27 -6.13 -0.31
C ASP A 42 -3.30 -4.65 0.08
N ILE A 43 -4.40 -4.26 0.72
CA ILE A 43 -4.55 -2.96 1.35
C ILE A 43 -4.30 -3.11 2.84
N TYR A 44 -3.42 -2.25 3.34
CA TYR A 44 -3.13 -2.09 4.74
C TYR A 44 -3.65 -0.74 5.22
N GLU A 45 -4.29 -0.72 6.38
CA GLU A 45 -4.43 0.49 7.17
C GLU A 45 -3.11 0.73 7.92
N LEU A 46 -2.57 1.94 7.80
CA LEU A 46 -1.32 2.33 8.43
C LEU A 46 -1.47 3.74 9.00
N TYR A 47 -1.52 3.84 10.32
CA TYR A 47 -1.79 5.09 11.04
C TYR A 47 -3.10 5.76 10.57
N ASP A 48 -3.02 6.92 9.91
CA ASP A 48 -4.14 7.71 9.40
C ASP A 48 -4.30 7.64 7.87
N PHE A 49 -3.64 6.66 7.22
CA PHE A 49 -3.69 6.46 5.79
C PHE A 49 -3.73 4.97 5.41
N PHE A 50 -3.87 4.71 4.12
CA PHE A 50 -3.94 3.36 3.55
C PHE A 50 -2.74 3.12 2.65
N VAL A 51 -2.29 1.87 2.57
CA VAL A 51 -1.17 1.47 1.73
C VAL A 51 -1.58 0.26 0.91
N TYR A 52 -1.45 0.36 -0.41
CA TYR A 52 -1.41 -0.80 -1.28
C TYR A 52 0.01 -1.36 -1.32
N LEU A 53 0.14 -2.67 -1.13
CA LEU A 53 1.37 -3.43 -1.28
C LEU A 53 1.12 -4.56 -2.29
N SER A 54 1.91 -4.64 -3.35
CA SER A 54 1.83 -5.76 -4.30
C SER A 54 2.27 -7.08 -3.67
N GLU A 55 1.78 -8.22 -4.19
CA GLU A 55 2.15 -9.56 -3.67
C GLU A 55 3.66 -9.84 -3.73
N ASP A 56 4.37 -9.26 -4.70
CA ASP A 56 5.82 -9.38 -4.86
C ASP A 56 6.61 -8.33 -4.04
N GLU A 57 5.92 -7.54 -3.22
CA GLU A 57 6.46 -6.46 -2.38
C GLU A 57 7.26 -5.38 -3.15
N SER A 58 7.16 -5.34 -4.47
CA SER A 58 7.93 -4.41 -5.32
C SER A 58 7.25 -3.04 -5.45
N ILE A 59 5.93 -2.97 -5.23
CA ILE A 59 5.13 -1.77 -5.40
C ILE A 59 4.44 -1.41 -4.08
N VAL A 60 4.71 -0.19 -3.61
CA VAL A 60 4.08 0.39 -2.42
C VAL A 60 3.43 1.72 -2.79
N VAL A 61 2.11 1.82 -2.62
CA VAL A 61 1.34 3.00 -2.98
C VAL A 61 0.54 3.49 -1.78
N PRO A 62 0.94 4.60 -1.13
CA PRO A 62 0.17 5.19 -0.06
C PRO A 62 -1.00 6.03 -0.60
N SER A 63 -2.11 6.04 0.11
CA SER A 63 -3.35 6.75 -0.23
C SER A 63 -4.01 7.32 1.03
N ARG A 64 -4.56 8.54 0.93
CA ARG A 64 -5.39 9.15 2.00
C ARG A 64 -6.83 8.63 2.03
N ARG A 65 -7.24 7.86 1.01
CA ARG A 65 -8.59 7.31 0.89
C ARG A 65 -8.52 5.79 0.88
N ASN A 66 -9.45 5.14 1.57
CA ASN A 66 -9.59 3.69 1.52
C ASN A 66 -9.95 3.29 0.08
N PRO A 67 -9.13 2.48 -0.61
CA PRO A 67 -9.41 2.05 -1.97
C PRO A 67 -10.37 0.85 -2.04
N LEU A 68 -10.68 0.20 -0.90
CA LEU A 68 -11.67 -0.87 -0.84
C LEU A 68 -13.09 -0.30 -0.99
N PRO A 69 -13.99 -1.01 -1.71
CA PRO A 69 -15.39 -0.63 -1.75
C PRO A 69 -16.00 -0.70 -0.34
N ILE A 70 -16.72 0.36 0.03
CA ILE A 70 -17.55 0.46 1.24
C ILE A 70 -18.92 -0.19 1.02
#